data_AF-A0A2A5VTJ1-F1
#
_entry.id   AF-A0A2A5VTJ1-F1
#
_cell.length_a   1.000
_cell.length_b   1.000
_cell.length_c   1.000
_cell.angle_alpha   90.00
_cell.angle_beta   90.00
_cell.angle_gamma   90.00
#
_symmetry.space_group_name_H-M   'P 1'
#
loop_
_entity.id
_entity.type
_entity.pdbx_description
1 polymer ?
#
loop_
_entity_poly.entity_id
_entity_poly.type
_entity_poly.pdbx_seq_one_letter_code
_entity_poly.pdbx_strand_id
1 'polypeptide(L)'
;MEPLAAFLMTADFALAIFFVILFHYLYRTGRIPLSYLYAFWFGTFIGSTWEFTFLFLGPEFLHGAVEWPWGLDGWPRKVSHSIWDGAIFMFGVYLCHQWLDDELFQKFNSKELAIMWSWGLFQELLVEYLFNGRVWIYEPLPWNPVIIPTIPGSAPMSPGYTLIPQMVWVIAPFIFYFGFLWLVKRYPQSALDLEPN
;
A
#
# COMPACT_ATOMS: atom_id res chain seq x y z
N MET A 1 0.62 5.42 26.85
CA MET A 1 0.52 4.54 25.67
C MET A 1 1.34 3.29 25.95
N GLU A 2 0.78 2.11 25.68
CA GLU A 2 1.48 0.83 25.80
C GLU A 2 2.75 0.80 24.92
N PRO A 3 3.86 0.17 25.34
CA PRO A 3 5.12 0.15 24.58
C PRO A 3 4.97 -0.35 23.14
N LEU A 4 4.12 -1.37 22.94
CA LEU A 4 3.83 -1.91 21.61
C LEU A 4 3.14 -0.89 20.71
N ALA A 5 2.15 -0.16 21.24
CA ALA A 5 1.44 0.86 20.46
C ALA A 5 2.36 2.03 20.07
N ALA A 6 3.26 2.45 20.98
CA ALA A 6 4.25 3.48 20.70
C ALA A 6 5.26 3.06 19.63
N PHE A 7 5.68 1.79 19.68
CA PHE A 7 6.54 1.19 18.67
C PHE A 7 5.86 1.15 17.31
N LEU A 8 4.62 0.63 17.23
CA LEU A 8 3.86 0.54 15.98
C LEU A 8 3.63 1.92 15.35
N MET A 9 3.24 2.91 16.15
CA MET A 9 3.09 4.30 15.68
C MET A 9 4.40 4.86 15.12
N THR A 10 5.50 4.68 15.86
CA THR A 10 6.80 5.21 15.45
C THR A 10 7.31 4.51 14.19
N ALA A 11 7.16 3.19 14.12
CA ALA A 11 7.52 2.39 12.96
C ALA A 11 6.70 2.79 11.73
N ASP A 12 5.40 3.03 11.88
CA ASP A 12 4.51 3.46 10.80
C ASP A 12 5.02 4.73 10.11
N PHE A 13 5.20 5.81 10.88
CA PHE A 13 5.68 7.09 10.34
C PHE A 13 7.15 7.04 9.88
N ALA A 14 8.02 6.36 10.63
CA ALA A 14 9.44 6.25 10.26
C ALA A 14 9.61 5.52 8.92
N LEU A 15 8.86 4.45 8.69
CA LEU A 15 8.91 3.69 7.45
C LEU A 15 8.28 4.46 6.29
N ALA A 16 7.18 5.20 6.51
CA ALA A 16 6.63 6.08 5.48
C ALA A 16 7.67 7.14 5.02
N ILE A 17 8.34 7.80 5.97
CA ILE A 17 9.42 8.76 5.65
C ILE A 17 10.56 8.07 4.91
N PHE A 18 10.97 6.88 5.38
CA PHE A 18 12.00 6.08 4.74
C PHE A 18 11.65 5.77 3.28
N PHE A 19 10.42 5.35 2.96
CA PHE A 19 10.03 5.05 1.58
C PHE A 19 10.07 6.28 0.68
N VAL A 20 9.60 7.43 1.15
CA VAL A 20 9.70 8.69 0.40
C VAL A 20 11.16 8.99 0.08
N ILE A 21 12.05 8.94 1.09
CA ILE A 21 13.49 9.18 0.90
C ILE A 21 14.08 8.15 -0.07
N LEU A 22 13.76 6.87 0.11
CA LEU A 22 14.27 5.77 -0.70
C LEU A 22 13.93 5.97 -2.18
N PHE A 23 12.67 6.18 -2.54
CA PHE A 23 12.29 6.31 -3.96
C PHE A 23 12.88 7.57 -4.61
N HIS A 24 12.98 8.69 -3.90
CA HIS A 24 13.65 9.88 -4.42
C HIS A 24 15.16 9.67 -4.55
N TYR A 25 15.79 8.96 -3.62
CA TYR A 25 17.21 8.61 -3.69
C TYR A 25 17.49 7.66 -4.86
N LEU A 26 16.68 6.61 -5.04
CA LEU A 26 16.80 5.68 -6.16
C LEU A 26 16.67 6.40 -7.51
N TYR A 27 15.71 7.33 -7.62
CA TYR A 27 15.55 8.16 -8.82
C TYR A 27 16.76 9.07 -9.05
N ARG A 28 17.19 9.82 -8.03
CA ARG A 28 18.34 10.74 -8.13
C ARG A 28 19.67 10.04 -8.43
N THR A 29 19.80 8.77 -8.07
CA THR A 29 20.99 7.96 -8.36
C THR A 29 20.88 7.17 -9.67
N GLY A 30 19.83 7.39 -10.46
CA GLY A 30 19.62 6.72 -11.75
C GLY A 30 19.30 5.23 -11.65
N ARG A 31 19.00 4.72 -10.44
CA ARG A 31 18.68 3.30 -10.22
C ARG A 31 17.26 2.94 -10.65
N ILE A 32 16.36 3.92 -10.70
CA ILE A 32 15.01 3.77 -11.25
C ILE A 32 14.70 4.96 -12.18
N PRO A 33 13.92 4.76 -13.26
CA PRO A 33 13.50 5.87 -14.12
C PRO A 33 12.39 6.71 -13.47
N LEU A 34 12.14 7.89 -14.03
CA LEU A 34 11.10 8.81 -13.55
C LEU A 34 9.70 8.16 -13.49
N SER A 35 9.38 7.28 -14.44
CA SER A 35 8.12 6.54 -14.47
C SER A 35 7.89 5.72 -13.20
N TYR A 36 8.95 5.20 -12.56
CA TYR A 36 8.85 4.40 -11.33
C TYR A 36 8.70 5.29 -10.10
N LEU A 37 9.32 6.47 -10.09
CA LEU A 37 9.07 7.47 -9.04
C LEU A 37 7.61 7.96 -9.11
N TYR A 38 7.09 8.20 -10.31
CA TYR A 38 5.68 8.53 -10.48
C TYR A 38 4.76 7.35 -10.16
N ALA A 39 5.18 6.12 -10.42
CA ALA A 39 4.42 4.94 -10.03
C ALA A 39 4.30 4.84 -8.51
N PHE A 40 5.37 5.09 -7.75
CA PHE A 40 5.30 5.18 -6.29
C PHE A 40 4.24 6.19 -5.84
N TRP A 41 4.30 7.43 -6.37
CA TRP A 41 3.32 8.46 -6.02
C TRP A 41 1.91 8.16 -6.51
N PHE A 42 1.76 7.48 -7.64
CA PHE A 42 0.47 7.03 -8.14
C PHE A 42 -0.13 5.95 -7.26
N GLY A 43 0.68 5.00 -6.77
CA GLY A 43 0.29 4.05 -5.74
C GLY A 43 -0.12 4.73 -4.44
N THR A 44 0.63 5.75 -4.01
CA THR A 44 0.26 6.57 -2.84
C THR A 44 -1.06 7.31 -3.04
N PHE A 45 -1.29 7.84 -4.23
CA PHE A 45 -2.55 8.50 -4.57
C PHE A 45 -3.71 7.51 -4.56
N ILE A 46 -3.54 6.33 -5.18
CA ILE A 46 -4.51 5.23 -5.12
C ILE A 46 -4.81 4.88 -3.65
N GLY A 47 -3.79 4.69 -2.82
CA GLY A 47 -3.94 4.43 -1.37
C GLY A 47 -4.76 5.47 -0.63
N SER A 48 -4.46 6.74 -0.91
CA SER A 48 -5.20 7.86 -0.31
C SER A 48 -6.69 7.83 -0.62
N THR A 49 -7.12 7.25 -1.75
CA THR A 49 -8.54 7.18 -2.09
C THR A 49 -9.33 6.36 -1.07
N TRP A 50 -8.84 5.21 -0.61
CA TRP A 50 -9.56 4.44 0.41
C TRP A 50 -9.23 4.90 1.82
N GLU A 51 -7.99 5.24 2.13
CA GLU A 51 -7.60 5.66 3.48
C GLU A 51 -8.40 6.88 3.95
N PHE A 52 -8.59 7.86 3.06
CA PHE A 52 -9.43 9.02 3.36
C PHE A 52 -10.92 8.72 3.24
N THR A 53 -11.36 7.88 2.30
CA THR A 53 -12.78 7.46 2.26
C THR A 53 -13.19 6.81 3.57
N PHE A 54 -12.37 5.91 4.11
CA PHE A 54 -12.65 5.24 5.38
C PHE A 54 -12.61 6.20 6.55
N LEU A 55 -11.70 7.19 6.54
CA LEU A 55 -11.71 8.28 7.51
C LEU A 55 -13.03 9.09 7.46
N PHE A 56 -13.53 9.41 6.26
CA PHE A 56 -14.75 10.19 6.09
C PHE A 56 -16.03 9.40 6.39
N LEU A 57 -16.02 8.08 6.23
CA LEU A 57 -17.10 7.20 6.70
C LEU A 57 -17.21 7.20 8.23
N GLY A 58 -16.17 7.67 8.93
CA GLY A 58 -16.19 7.90 10.36
C GLY A 58 -15.96 6.65 11.22
N PRO A 59 -16.00 6.81 12.55
CA PRO A 59 -15.67 5.75 13.50
C PRO A 59 -16.65 4.55 13.47
N GLU A 60 -17.86 4.76 12.94
CA GLU A 60 -18.83 3.68 12.69
C GLU A 60 -18.38 2.68 11.63
N PHE A 61 -17.41 3.07 10.79
CA PHE A 61 -16.80 2.18 9.80
C PHE A 61 -15.37 1.79 10.18
N LEU A 62 -14.53 2.78 10.50
CA LEU A 62 -13.12 2.58 10.82
C LEU A 62 -12.70 3.46 12.00
N HIS A 63 -12.20 2.83 13.06
CA HIS A 63 -11.62 3.53 14.20
C HIS A 63 -10.28 2.90 14.63
N GLY A 64 -9.47 3.67 15.35
CA GLY A 64 -8.22 3.18 15.91
C GLY A 64 -8.47 2.16 17.03
N ALA A 65 -7.77 1.02 17.01
CA ALA A 65 -7.77 0.09 18.15
C ALA A 65 -7.06 0.71 19.38
N VAL A 66 -6.13 1.62 19.12
CA VAL A 66 -5.44 2.43 20.12
C VAL A 66 -5.33 3.87 19.60
N GLU A 67 -5.80 4.83 20.38
CA GLU A 67 -5.67 6.24 20.04
C GLU A 67 -4.20 6.67 20.05
N TRP A 68 -3.74 7.23 18.93
CA TRP A 68 -2.43 7.87 18.85
C TRP A 68 -2.49 9.33 19.33
N PRO A 69 -1.49 9.80 20.10
CA PRO A 69 -1.53 11.11 20.73
C PRO A 69 -1.34 12.22 19.70
N TRP A 70 -1.56 13.46 20.12
CA TRP A 70 -1.30 14.67 19.31
C TRP A 70 -2.08 14.73 17.99
N GLY A 71 -3.21 14.02 17.91
CA GLY A 71 -4.02 13.95 16.68
C GLY A 71 -3.41 13.11 15.57
N LEU A 72 -2.35 12.34 15.86
CA LEU A 72 -1.71 11.44 14.89
C LEU A 72 -2.64 10.31 14.44
N ASP A 73 -3.70 10.01 15.21
CA ASP A 73 -4.71 9.00 14.90
C ASP A 73 -5.55 9.31 13.66
N GLY A 74 -5.68 10.61 13.32
CA GLY A 74 -6.53 11.10 12.24
C GLY A 74 -5.82 11.12 10.87
N TRP A 75 -5.95 12.23 10.15
CA TRP A 75 -5.38 12.37 8.80
C TRP A 75 -3.87 12.11 8.69
N PRO A 76 -3.00 12.37 9.70
CA PRO A 76 -1.57 12.05 9.57
C PRO A 76 -1.31 10.56 9.38
N ARG A 77 -1.99 9.69 10.15
CA ARG A 77 -1.94 8.23 9.95
C ARG A 77 -2.39 7.86 8.54
N LYS A 78 -3.45 8.47 8.03
CA LYS A 78 -3.96 8.21 6.67
C LYS A 78 -2.96 8.54 5.57
N VAL A 79 -2.22 9.64 5.73
CA VAL A 79 -1.12 9.98 4.82
C VAL A 79 0.01 8.96 4.90
N SER A 80 0.38 8.56 6.12
CA SER A 80 1.42 7.54 6.35
C SER A 80 1.05 6.21 5.68
N HIS A 81 -0.16 5.70 5.93
CA HIS A 81 -0.67 4.48 5.31
C HIS A 81 -0.75 4.59 3.78
N SER A 82 -1.17 5.75 3.24
CA SER A 82 -1.17 5.96 1.79
C SER A 82 0.24 5.79 1.20
N ILE A 83 1.28 6.29 1.89
CA ILE A 83 2.68 6.12 1.47
C ILE A 83 3.09 4.65 1.52
N TRP A 84 2.65 3.92 2.54
CA TRP A 84 2.82 2.47 2.64
C TRP A 84 2.20 1.74 1.45
N ASP A 85 0.98 2.10 1.05
CA ASP A 85 0.31 1.51 -0.11
C ASP A 85 1.14 1.71 -1.38
N GLY A 86 1.68 2.92 -1.59
CA GLY A 86 2.61 3.21 -2.68
C GLY A 86 3.85 2.32 -2.67
N ALA A 87 4.45 2.11 -1.50
CA ALA A 87 5.60 1.21 -1.34
C ALA A 87 5.23 -0.26 -1.60
N ILE A 88 4.06 -0.71 -1.13
CA ILE A 88 3.55 -2.07 -1.33
C ILE A 88 3.35 -2.36 -2.82
N PHE A 89 2.74 -1.42 -3.57
CA PHE A 89 2.60 -1.57 -5.02
C PHE A 89 3.96 -1.65 -5.72
N MET A 90 4.90 -0.79 -5.35
CA MET A 90 6.25 -0.81 -5.91
C MET A 90 7.02 -2.09 -5.56
N PHE A 91 6.76 -2.71 -4.42
CA PHE A 91 7.31 -4.03 -4.12
C PHE A 91 6.74 -5.09 -5.07
N GLY A 92 5.46 -5.01 -5.44
CA GLY A 92 4.88 -5.85 -6.50
C GLY A 92 5.58 -5.68 -7.85
N VAL A 93 5.95 -4.45 -8.21
CA VAL A 93 6.78 -4.15 -9.39
C VAL A 93 8.16 -4.81 -9.26
N TYR A 94 8.80 -4.69 -8.09
CA TYR A 94 10.08 -5.34 -7.81
C TYR A 94 10.00 -6.86 -7.94
N LEU A 95 8.94 -7.52 -7.46
CA LEU A 95 8.74 -8.96 -7.61
C LEU A 95 8.63 -9.38 -9.08
N CYS A 96 8.00 -8.57 -9.94
CA CYS A 96 7.99 -8.84 -11.38
C CYS A 96 9.41 -8.85 -11.95
N HIS A 97 10.24 -7.86 -11.59
CA HIS A 97 11.66 -7.81 -12.01
C HIS A 97 12.49 -8.97 -11.47
N GLN A 98 12.12 -9.56 -10.34
CA GLN A 98 12.83 -10.71 -9.77
C GLN A 98 12.45 -12.05 -10.40
N TRP A 99 11.22 -12.19 -10.89
CA TRP A 99 10.68 -13.48 -11.32
C TRP A 99 10.43 -13.59 -12.83
N LEU A 100 10.52 -12.49 -13.57
CA LEU A 100 10.31 -12.45 -15.01
C LEU A 100 11.55 -11.89 -15.71
N ASP A 101 12.00 -12.56 -16.77
CA ASP A 101 13.15 -12.16 -17.59
C ASP A 101 12.76 -11.35 -18.84
N ASP A 102 11.48 -10.99 -18.99
CA ASP A 102 10.92 -10.33 -20.17
C ASP A 102 11.11 -8.79 -20.14
N GLU A 103 10.87 -8.11 -21.27
CA GLU A 103 10.71 -6.64 -21.28
C GLU A 103 9.44 -6.22 -20.50
N LEU A 104 9.61 -5.93 -19.21
CA LEU A 104 8.50 -5.70 -18.30
C LEU A 104 7.81 -4.34 -18.53
N PHE A 105 6.48 -4.35 -18.34
CA PHE A 105 5.62 -3.17 -18.27
C PHE A 105 5.57 -2.32 -19.56
N GLN A 106 6.02 -2.85 -20.70
CA GLN A 106 5.92 -2.18 -22.00
C GLN A 106 4.51 -2.33 -22.62
N LYS A 107 3.87 -3.46 -22.33
CA LYS A 107 2.51 -3.80 -22.78
C LYS A 107 1.84 -4.67 -21.73
N PHE A 108 0.53 -4.86 -21.88
CA PHE A 108 -0.21 -5.77 -21.02
C PHE A 108 0.42 -7.18 -21.08
N ASN A 109 0.66 -7.73 -19.90
CA ASN A 109 1.16 -9.08 -19.68
C ASN A 109 0.43 -9.68 -18.48
N SER A 110 -0.22 -10.81 -18.70
CA SER A 110 -0.98 -11.50 -17.65
C SER A 110 -0.09 -12.01 -16.51
N LYS A 111 1.19 -12.30 -16.76
CA LYS A 111 2.13 -12.74 -15.72
C LYS A 111 2.47 -11.61 -14.75
N GLU A 112 2.75 -10.41 -15.27
CA GLU A 112 3.01 -9.21 -14.45
C GLU A 112 1.81 -8.93 -13.54
N LEU A 113 0.61 -8.88 -14.15
CA LEU A 113 -0.62 -8.65 -13.40
C LEU A 113 -0.88 -9.76 -12.37
N ALA A 114 -0.63 -11.03 -12.71
CA ALA A 114 -0.82 -12.14 -11.78
C ALA A 114 0.12 -12.04 -10.57
N ILE A 115 1.39 -11.66 -10.76
CA ILE A 115 2.34 -11.44 -9.65
C ILE A 115 1.85 -10.29 -8.76
N MET A 116 1.53 -9.14 -9.36
CA MET A 116 1.10 -7.96 -8.61
C MET A 116 -0.22 -8.19 -7.86
N TRP A 117 -1.15 -8.89 -8.48
CA TRP A 117 -2.43 -9.24 -7.87
C TRP A 117 -2.26 -10.24 -6.73
N SER A 118 -1.48 -11.31 -6.95
CA SER A 118 -1.19 -12.29 -5.90
C SER A 118 -0.46 -11.65 -4.72
N TRP A 119 0.47 -10.74 -5.00
CA TRP A 119 1.15 -9.93 -3.98
C TRP A 119 0.17 -9.05 -3.20
N GLY A 120 -0.72 -8.33 -3.89
CA GLY A 120 -1.75 -7.50 -3.26
C GLY A 120 -2.66 -8.30 -2.32
N LEU A 121 -3.14 -9.47 -2.77
CA LEU A 121 -3.94 -10.37 -1.93
C LEU A 121 -3.17 -10.86 -0.70
N PHE A 122 -1.91 -11.25 -0.89
CA PHE A 122 -1.08 -11.70 0.22
C PHE A 122 -0.83 -10.58 1.23
N GLN A 123 -0.53 -9.37 0.75
CA GLN A 123 -0.30 -8.20 1.61
C GLN A 123 -1.54 -7.82 2.39
N GLU A 124 -2.71 -7.81 1.77
CA GLU A 124 -3.95 -7.55 2.50
C GLU A 124 -4.17 -8.55 3.64
N LEU A 125 -4.02 -9.84 3.36
CA LEU A 125 -4.19 -10.87 4.39
C LEU A 125 -3.18 -10.71 5.53
N LEU A 126 -1.95 -10.31 5.20
CA LEU A 126 -0.88 -10.09 6.17
C LEU A 126 -1.11 -8.81 7.00
N VAL A 127 -1.52 -7.72 6.37
CA VAL A 127 -1.82 -6.44 7.00
C VAL A 127 -2.99 -6.59 7.97
N GLU A 128 -4.08 -7.22 7.54
CA GLU A 128 -5.21 -7.55 8.41
C GLU A 128 -4.79 -8.47 9.56
N TYR A 129 -3.97 -9.50 9.30
CA TYR A 129 -3.52 -10.42 10.35
C TYR A 129 -2.71 -9.72 11.45
N LEU A 130 -1.80 -8.84 11.03
CA LEU A 130 -0.85 -8.18 11.92
C LEU A 130 -1.49 -6.99 12.65
N PHE A 131 -2.35 -6.21 12.00
CA PHE A 131 -2.73 -4.89 12.48
C PHE A 131 -4.21 -4.71 12.78
N ASN A 132 -5.14 -5.47 12.18
CA ASN A 132 -6.55 -5.39 12.52
C ASN A 132 -6.77 -5.86 13.97
N GLY A 133 -7.39 -5.02 14.79
CA GLY A 133 -7.53 -5.17 16.24
C GLY A 133 -6.28 -4.81 17.06
N ARG A 134 -5.18 -4.35 16.44
CA ARG A 134 -3.99 -3.80 17.14
C ARG A 134 -3.76 -2.32 16.85
N VAL A 135 -4.04 -1.89 15.62
CA VAL A 135 -3.84 -0.51 15.16
C VAL A 135 -5.18 0.10 14.76
N TRP A 136 -5.98 -0.61 13.98
CA TRP A 136 -7.31 -0.19 13.56
C TRP A 136 -8.31 -1.34 13.66
N ILE A 137 -9.60 -1.01 13.61
CA ILE A 137 -10.70 -1.95 13.57
C ILE A 137 -11.67 -1.50 12.48
N TYR A 138 -12.00 -2.43 11.58
CA TYR A 138 -13.10 -2.27 10.63
C TYR A 138 -14.38 -2.85 11.23
N GLU A 139 -15.41 -2.03 11.35
CA GLU A 139 -16.67 -2.46 11.96
C GLU A 139 -17.44 -3.43 11.04
N PRO A 140 -17.94 -4.56 11.59
CA PRO A 140 -18.88 -5.44 10.88
C PRO A 140 -20.22 -4.74 10.65
N LEU A 141 -20.50 -4.40 9.39
CA LEU A 141 -21.76 -3.76 8.99
C LEU A 141 -22.51 -4.64 7.99
N PRO A 142 -23.83 -4.46 7.79
CA PRO A 142 -24.59 -5.25 6.81
C PRO A 142 -24.01 -5.17 5.38
N TRP A 143 -23.37 -4.05 5.04
CA TRP A 143 -22.71 -3.80 3.76
C TRP A 143 -21.18 -3.96 3.82
N ASN A 144 -20.63 -4.21 5.01
CA ASN A 144 -19.24 -4.57 5.26
C ASN A 144 -19.14 -5.85 6.13
N PRO A 145 -19.74 -6.97 5.69
CA PRO A 145 -19.78 -8.17 6.52
C PRO A 145 -18.38 -8.76 6.71
N VAL A 146 -18.20 -9.48 7.82
CA VAL A 146 -17.01 -10.33 8.02
C VAL A 146 -17.08 -11.50 7.03
N ILE A 147 -16.08 -11.60 6.17
CA ILE A 147 -15.97 -12.66 5.15
C ILE A 147 -14.96 -13.74 5.52
N ILE A 148 -13.98 -13.40 6.36
CA ILE A 148 -13.04 -14.35 6.95
C ILE A 148 -13.09 -14.17 8.47
N PRO A 149 -13.48 -15.19 9.24
CA PRO A 149 -13.49 -15.10 10.69
C PRO A 149 -12.05 -14.93 11.23
N THR A 150 -11.93 -14.51 12.48
CA THR A 150 -10.62 -14.43 13.16
C THR A 150 -9.87 -15.77 13.06
N ILE A 151 -8.60 -15.70 12.70
CA ILE A 151 -7.74 -16.88 12.60
C ILE A 151 -6.81 -16.99 13.83
N PRO A 152 -6.27 -18.18 14.14
CA PRO A 152 -5.35 -18.33 15.26
C PRO A 152 -4.18 -17.34 15.17
N GLY A 153 -3.96 -16.55 16.23
CA GLY A 153 -2.91 -15.52 16.27
C GLY A 153 -3.36 -14.10 15.87
N SER A 154 -4.60 -13.94 15.39
CA SER A 154 -5.22 -12.62 15.22
C SER A 154 -5.26 -11.84 16.54
N ALA A 155 -5.38 -10.51 16.44
CA ALA A 155 -5.47 -9.65 17.61
C ALA A 155 -6.72 -9.98 18.46
N PRO A 156 -6.67 -9.84 19.79
CA PRO A 156 -7.83 -10.10 20.65
C PRO A 156 -9.07 -9.27 20.32
N MET A 157 -8.85 -8.05 19.79
CA MET A 157 -9.92 -7.12 19.41
C MET A 157 -10.29 -7.21 17.91
N SER A 158 -9.72 -8.15 17.16
CA SER A 158 -10.03 -8.28 15.73
C SER A 158 -11.45 -8.81 15.55
N PRO A 159 -12.30 -8.13 14.77
CA PRO A 159 -13.64 -8.64 14.44
C PRO A 159 -13.61 -9.72 13.34
N GLY A 160 -12.44 -10.04 12.78
CA GLY A 160 -12.31 -10.76 11.51
C GLY A 160 -12.17 -9.80 10.33
N TYR A 161 -12.04 -10.35 9.13
CA TYR A 161 -11.68 -9.59 7.94
C TYR A 161 -12.95 -9.24 7.20
N THR A 162 -13.14 -7.95 6.92
CA THR A 162 -14.39 -7.42 6.40
C THR A 162 -14.34 -7.24 4.89
N LEU A 163 -15.50 -7.25 4.24
CA LEU A 163 -15.62 -7.27 2.79
C LEU A 163 -14.95 -6.08 2.08
N ILE A 164 -15.13 -4.85 2.57
CA ILE A 164 -14.73 -3.64 1.85
C ILE A 164 -13.21 -3.48 1.75
N PRO A 165 -12.43 -3.57 2.85
CA PRO A 165 -10.98 -3.57 2.76
C PRO A 165 -10.49 -4.63 1.75
N GLN A 166 -11.04 -5.84 1.83
CA GLN A 166 -10.65 -6.95 0.95
C GLN A 166 -10.94 -6.65 -0.53
N MET A 167 -12.10 -6.05 -0.84
CA MET A 167 -12.41 -5.63 -2.22
C MET A 167 -11.46 -4.55 -2.74
N VAL A 168 -11.05 -3.60 -1.89
CA VAL A 168 -10.07 -2.57 -2.27
C VAL A 168 -8.78 -3.23 -2.73
N TRP A 169 -8.27 -4.19 -1.97
CA TRP A 169 -7.04 -4.90 -2.30
C TRP A 169 -7.14 -5.86 -3.49
N VAL A 170 -8.34 -6.33 -3.82
CA VAL A 170 -8.58 -7.07 -5.07
C VAL A 170 -8.50 -6.15 -6.28
N ILE A 171 -9.07 -4.94 -6.18
CA ILE A 171 -9.24 -4.02 -7.32
C ILE A 171 -8.01 -3.14 -7.54
N ALA A 172 -7.40 -2.63 -6.47
CA ALA A 172 -6.35 -1.63 -6.56
C ALA A 172 -5.11 -2.09 -7.35
N PRO A 173 -4.64 -3.35 -7.30
CA PRO A 173 -3.55 -3.83 -8.14
C PRO A 173 -3.83 -3.70 -9.64
N PHE A 174 -5.07 -3.87 -10.09
CA PHE A 174 -5.44 -3.68 -11.49
C PHE A 174 -5.32 -2.22 -11.90
N ILE A 175 -5.90 -1.31 -11.09
CA ILE A 175 -5.84 0.14 -11.33
C ILE A 175 -4.37 0.59 -11.38
N PHE A 176 -3.58 0.15 -10.40
CA PHE A 176 -2.16 0.44 -10.35
C PHE A 176 -1.44 -0.08 -11.60
N TYR A 177 -1.64 -1.35 -11.97
CA TYR A 177 -0.96 -1.97 -13.11
C TYR A 177 -1.23 -1.21 -14.42
N PHE A 178 -2.49 -0.93 -14.74
CA PHE A 178 -2.82 -0.20 -15.97
C PHE A 178 -2.31 1.24 -15.96
N GLY A 179 -2.37 1.93 -14.82
CA GLY A 179 -1.79 3.25 -14.67
C GLY A 179 -0.26 3.24 -14.79
N PHE A 180 0.39 2.19 -14.29
CA PHE A 180 1.83 2.03 -14.40
C PHE A 180 2.27 1.78 -15.85
N LEU A 181 1.55 0.94 -16.60
CA LEU A 181 1.78 0.79 -18.05
C LEU A 181 1.67 2.14 -18.78
N TRP A 182 0.70 2.98 -18.40
CA TRP A 182 0.56 4.31 -18.96
C TRP A 182 1.74 5.22 -18.59
N LEU A 183 2.19 5.20 -17.32
CA LEU A 183 3.34 5.98 -16.86
C LEU A 183 4.64 5.61 -17.58
N VAL A 184 4.92 4.31 -17.75
CA VAL A 184 6.10 3.82 -18.48
C VAL A 184 6.10 4.33 -19.93
N LYS A 185 4.94 4.32 -20.60
CA LYS A 185 4.80 4.86 -21.96
C LYS A 185 4.91 6.38 -22.03
N ARG A 186 4.41 7.08 -21.01
CA ARG A 186 4.37 8.55 -20.97
C ARG A 186 5.71 9.18 -20.63
N TYR A 187 6.50 8.48 -19.81
CA TYR A 187 7.82 8.88 -19.35
C TYR A 187 8.83 7.78 -19.67
N PRO A 188 9.08 7.52 -20.98
CA PRO A 188 10.11 6.58 -21.39
C PRO A 188 11.45 7.11 -20.90
N GLN A 189 12.33 6.20 -20.49
CA GLN A 189 13.68 6.53 -20.05
C GLN A 189 14.39 7.26 -21.21
N SER A 190 14.73 8.54 -21.01
CA SER A 190 15.39 9.29 -22.07
C SER A 190 16.79 8.73 -22.26
N ALA A 191 17.20 8.46 -23.50
CA ALA A 191 18.54 7.97 -23.84
C ALA A 191 19.68 8.97 -23.52
N LEU A 192 19.40 10.07 -22.82
CA LEU A 192 20.33 11.17 -22.52
C LEU A 192 21.03 11.04 -21.16
N ASP A 193 20.69 10.04 -20.34
CA ASP A 193 21.33 9.80 -19.03
C ASP A 193 22.49 8.77 -19.09
N LEU A 194 22.95 8.40 -20.30
CA LEU A 194 24.02 7.41 -20.52
C LEU A 194 25.39 8.02 -20.84
N GLU A 195 25.59 9.34 -20.71
CA GLU A 195 26.95 9.89 -20.75
C GLU A 195 27.54 9.97 -19.32
N PRO A 196 28.58 9.15 -19.01
CA PRO A 196 29.36 9.38 -17.80
C PRO A 196 30.19 10.65 -17.99
N ASN A 197 29.93 11.67 -17.16
CA ASN A 197 30.93 12.71 -16.88
C ASN A 197 32.07 12.14 -16.03
#